data_AF-A0A0M3JT32-F1
#
_entry.id   AF-A0A0M3JT32-F1
#
_cell.length_a   1.000
_cell.length_b   1.000
_cell.length_c   1.000
_cell.angle_alpha   90.00
_cell.angle_beta   90.00
_cell.angle_gamma   90.00
#
_symmetry.space_group_name_H-M   'P 1'
#
loop_
_entity.id
_entity.type
_entity.pdbx_description
1 polymer ?
#
loop_
_entity_poly.entity_id
_entity_poly.type
_entity_poly.pdbx_seq_one_letter_code
_entity_poly.pdbx_strand_id
1 'polypeptide(L)'
;MDAFLNLARNDVEISSNAPKQLTLELHSKFISNYEKNKQSYEFIMSEYLQMSGMYWCLTAMDIMGKLSELDDLNAIVDYIKKCQQPNGGFASAVSHDAHLLHTLSAVQILVMLNRLNEVDLSGVEKYVVERQNEDGSFGGDCSNEIDTRFSFCAIATLYLIVSLHFD
;
A
#
# COMPACT_ATOMS: atom_id res chain seq x y z
N MET A 1 -28.96 -24.61 -27.67
CA MET A 1 -27.54 -25.03 -27.49
C MET A 1 -26.83 -24.15 -26.47
N ASP A 2 -27.25 -22.88 -26.30
CA ASP A 2 -26.61 -21.92 -25.38
C ASP A 2 -26.83 -22.14 -23.88
N ALA A 3 -27.96 -22.72 -23.45
CA ALA A 3 -28.27 -22.88 -22.03
C ALA A 3 -27.31 -23.85 -21.29
N PHE A 4 -26.83 -24.90 -21.98
CA PHE A 4 -25.89 -25.86 -21.40
C PHE A 4 -24.47 -25.27 -21.28
N LEU A 5 -24.05 -24.44 -22.24
CA LEU A 5 -22.76 -23.75 -22.21
C LEU A 5 -22.73 -22.63 -21.15
N ASN A 6 -23.85 -21.92 -20.94
CA ASN A 6 -23.94 -20.89 -19.91
C ASN A 6 -23.97 -21.45 -18.48
N LEU A 7 -24.45 -22.68 -18.28
CA LEU A 7 -24.46 -23.33 -16.96
C LEU A 7 -23.04 -23.60 -16.42
N ALA A 8 -22.07 -23.80 -17.31
CA ALA A 8 -20.67 -24.04 -16.95
C ALA A 8 -19.81 -22.76 -17.00
N ARG A 9 -20.42 -21.58 -17.22
CA ARG A 9 -19.72 -20.31 -17.35
C ARG A 9 -19.50 -19.69 -15.96
N ASN A 10 -18.26 -19.75 -15.46
CA ASN A 10 -17.85 -19.03 -14.25
C ASN A 10 -17.56 -17.56 -14.57
N ASP A 11 -18.57 -16.83 -15.04
CA ASP A 11 -18.45 -15.42 -15.40
C ASP A 11 -19.66 -14.63 -14.88
N VAL A 12 -19.45 -13.35 -14.59
CA VAL A 12 -20.50 -12.46 -14.09
C VAL A 12 -21.39 -11.97 -15.22
N GLU A 13 -22.69 -11.85 -14.95
CA GLU A 13 -23.61 -11.18 -15.86
C GLU A 13 -23.75 -9.71 -15.46
N ILE A 14 -23.29 -8.80 -16.32
CA ILE A 14 -23.39 -7.36 -16.08
C ILE A 14 -24.81 -6.92 -16.37
N SER A 15 -25.50 -6.41 -15.34
CA SER A 15 -26.84 -5.84 -15.48
C SER A 15 -26.88 -4.71 -16.51
N SER A 16 -27.97 -4.61 -17.27
CA SER A 16 -28.20 -3.53 -18.23
C SER A 16 -28.19 -2.13 -17.58
N ASN A 17 -28.48 -2.06 -16.28
CA ASN A 17 -28.49 -0.84 -15.47
C ASN A 17 -27.14 -0.53 -14.80
N ALA A 18 -26.08 -1.29 -15.08
CA ALA A 18 -24.76 -1.03 -14.51
C ALA A 18 -24.23 0.37 -14.92
N PRO A 19 -23.48 1.05 -14.05
CA PRO A 19 -22.86 2.33 -14.38
C PRO A 19 -21.96 2.23 -15.62
N LYS A 20 -22.13 3.15 -16.57
CA LYS A 20 -21.36 3.21 -17.83
C LYS A 20 -20.40 4.39 -17.91
N GLN A 21 -20.41 5.25 -16.90
CA GLN A 21 -19.61 6.46 -16.85
C GLN A 21 -18.78 6.46 -15.57
N LEU A 22 -17.55 6.95 -15.67
CA LEU A 22 -16.66 7.13 -14.54
C LEU A 22 -17.13 8.30 -13.68
N THR A 23 -17.34 8.07 -12.39
CA THR A 23 -17.89 9.06 -11.45
C THR A 23 -16.84 9.51 -10.44
N LEU A 24 -15.82 10.25 -10.92
CA LEU A 24 -14.67 10.71 -10.13
C LEU A 24 -15.08 11.39 -8.81
N GLU A 25 -16.11 12.23 -8.83
CA GLU A 25 -16.62 12.92 -7.63
C GLU A 25 -17.19 11.97 -6.58
N LEU A 26 -17.79 10.84 -6.98
CA LEU A 26 -18.28 9.84 -6.03
C LEU A 26 -17.12 9.03 -5.45
N HIS A 27 -16.11 8.72 -6.27
CA HIS A 27 -14.92 8.01 -5.82
C HIS A 27 -14.09 8.84 -4.83
N SER A 28 -13.86 10.13 -5.09
CA SER A 28 -13.11 10.98 -4.16
C SER A 28 -13.85 11.16 -2.84
N LYS A 29 -15.16 11.44 -2.89
CA LYS A 29 -16.01 11.52 -1.68
C LYS A 29 -16.02 10.22 -0.87
N PHE A 30 -16.04 9.06 -1.55
CA PHE A 30 -15.96 7.79 -0.87
C PHE A 30 -14.67 7.65 -0.06
N ILE A 31 -13.52 7.97 -0.69
CA ILE A 31 -12.21 7.91 -0.02
C ILE A 31 -12.11 8.91 1.12
N SER A 32 -12.49 10.18 0.91
CA SER A 32 -12.48 11.20 1.96
C SER A 32 -13.39 10.86 3.15
N ASN A 33 -14.53 10.19 2.89
CA ASN A 33 -15.42 9.73 3.96
C ASN A 33 -14.87 8.50 4.68
N TYR A 34 -14.21 7.59 3.95
CA TYR A 34 -13.56 6.41 4.53
C TYR A 34 -12.50 6.82 5.55
N GLU A 35 -11.69 7.83 5.25
CA GLU A 35 -10.68 8.38 6.17
C GLU A 35 -11.28 8.88 7.50
N LYS A 36 -12.50 9.42 7.47
CA LYS A 36 -13.17 10.00 8.64
C LYS A 36 -13.73 8.95 9.58
N ASN A 37 -14.01 7.74 9.10
CA ASN A 37 -14.67 6.69 9.88
C ASN A 37 -13.68 5.72 10.54
N LYS A 38 -12.79 6.24 11.39
CA LYS A 38 -11.72 5.46 12.05
C LYS A 38 -12.20 4.55 13.19
N GLN A 39 -13.50 4.59 13.53
CA GLN A 39 -14.10 3.85 14.64
C GLN A 39 -15.01 2.71 14.17
N SER A 40 -15.10 2.47 12.85
CA SER A 40 -15.89 1.36 12.35
C SER A 40 -15.21 0.03 12.65
N TYR A 41 -16.03 -1.01 12.78
CA TYR A 41 -15.54 -2.38 12.98
C TYR A 41 -14.65 -2.82 11.81
N GLU A 42 -15.02 -2.47 10.59
CA GLU A 42 -14.27 -2.79 9.38
C GLU A 42 -12.89 -2.14 9.37
N PHE A 43 -12.77 -0.92 9.88
CA PHE A 43 -11.48 -0.23 10.01
C PHE A 43 -10.55 -0.99 10.96
N ILE A 44 -11.07 -1.40 12.12
CA ILE A 44 -10.28 -2.16 13.11
C ILE A 44 -9.91 -3.55 12.56
N MET A 45 -10.83 -4.24 11.90
CA MET A 45 -10.57 -5.56 11.33
C MET A 45 -9.56 -5.54 10.16
N SER A 46 -9.37 -4.40 9.52
CA SER A 46 -8.41 -4.22 8.42
C SER A 46 -7.11 -3.54 8.85
N GLU A 47 -6.87 -3.38 10.15
CA GLU A 47 -5.66 -2.73 10.69
C GLU A 47 -4.36 -3.42 10.23
N TYR A 48 -4.38 -4.75 10.08
CA TYR A 48 -3.25 -5.55 9.60
C TYR A 48 -2.87 -5.28 8.13
N LEU A 49 -3.65 -4.49 7.39
CA LEU A 49 -3.34 -4.03 6.04
C LEU A 49 -3.41 -2.50 5.87
N GLN A 50 -3.53 -1.76 6.98
CA GLN A 50 -3.73 -0.31 7.01
C GLN A 50 -2.71 0.48 6.19
N MET A 51 -1.41 0.18 6.27
CA MET A 51 -0.38 0.88 5.48
C MET A 51 -0.64 0.77 3.97
N SER A 52 -1.00 -0.43 3.51
CA SER A 52 -1.33 -0.68 2.11
C SER A 52 -2.67 -0.03 1.73
N GLY A 53 -3.65 -0.02 2.65
CA GLY A 53 -4.91 0.69 2.50
C GLY A 53 -4.73 2.20 2.29
N MET A 54 -3.85 2.82 3.09
CA MET A 54 -3.48 4.23 2.92
C MET A 54 -2.83 4.46 1.56
N TYR A 55 -1.90 3.59 1.14
CA TYR A 55 -1.27 3.68 -0.18
C TYR A 55 -2.30 3.63 -1.31
N TRP A 56 -3.27 2.70 -1.28
CA TRP A 56 -4.31 2.62 -2.30
C TRP A 56 -5.19 3.88 -2.35
N CYS A 57 -5.59 4.39 -1.19
CA CYS A 57 -6.43 5.58 -1.11
C CYS A 57 -5.70 6.82 -1.64
N LEU A 58 -4.45 7.03 -1.21
CA LEU A 58 -3.63 8.17 -1.62
C LEU A 58 -3.32 8.10 -3.11
N THR A 59 -2.91 6.94 -3.61
CA THR A 59 -2.63 6.74 -5.05
C THR A 59 -3.86 7.00 -5.90
N ALA A 60 -5.04 6.52 -5.48
CA ALA A 60 -6.28 6.78 -6.20
C ALA A 60 -6.59 8.29 -6.22
N MET A 61 -6.45 8.99 -5.10
CA MET A 61 -6.65 10.44 -5.02
C MET A 61 -5.66 11.22 -5.88
N ASP A 62 -4.40 10.80 -5.92
CA ASP A 62 -3.36 11.40 -6.76
C ASP A 62 -3.63 11.20 -8.25
N ILE A 63 -3.96 9.97 -8.68
CA ILE A 63 -4.36 9.67 -10.06
C ILE A 63 -5.59 10.48 -10.49
N MET A 64 -6.53 10.73 -9.57
CA MET A 64 -7.69 11.58 -9.83
C MET A 64 -7.38 13.09 -9.82
N GLY A 65 -6.16 13.51 -9.47
CA GLY A 65 -5.78 14.92 -9.31
C GLY A 65 -6.46 15.61 -8.12
N LYS A 66 -6.87 14.83 -7.12
CA LYS A 66 -7.68 15.26 -5.97
C LYS A 66 -6.97 15.09 -4.63
N LEU A 67 -5.66 14.88 -4.63
CA LEU A 67 -4.88 14.71 -3.40
C LEU A 67 -5.04 15.88 -2.41
N SER A 68 -5.28 17.10 -2.92
CA SER A 68 -5.56 18.29 -2.11
C SER A 68 -6.93 18.30 -1.41
N GLU A 69 -7.83 17.35 -1.72
CA GLU A 69 -9.12 17.18 -1.02
C GLU A 69 -8.99 16.39 0.29
N LEU A 70 -7.80 15.82 0.57
CA LEU A 70 -7.53 15.12 1.82
C LEU A 70 -7.14 16.13 2.91
N ASP A 71 -7.67 15.91 4.12
CA ASP A 71 -7.68 16.93 5.17
C ASP A 71 -6.27 17.17 5.79
N ASP A 72 -5.45 16.13 5.98
CA ASP A 72 -4.14 16.26 6.63
C ASP A 72 -3.08 15.26 6.15
N LEU A 73 -2.33 15.62 5.09
CA LEU A 73 -1.21 14.83 4.60
C LEU A 73 -0.04 14.74 5.60
N ASN A 74 0.12 15.72 6.51
CA ASN A 74 1.20 15.68 7.50
C ASN A 74 0.90 14.65 8.58
N ALA A 75 -0.36 14.55 9.03
CA ALA A 75 -0.77 13.51 9.97
C ALA A 75 -0.55 12.10 9.41
N ILE A 76 -0.73 11.90 8.09
CA ILE A 76 -0.42 10.64 7.41
C ILE A 76 1.08 10.34 7.49
N VAL A 77 1.94 11.29 7.13
CA VAL A 77 3.40 11.12 7.18
C VAL A 77 3.87 10.85 8.62
N ASP A 78 3.33 11.57 9.61
CA ASP A 78 3.64 11.35 11.03
C ASP A 78 3.19 9.98 11.53
N TYR A 79 2.08 9.45 11.00
CA TYR A 79 1.64 8.09 11.28
C TYR A 79 2.59 7.05 10.66
N ILE A 80 3.00 7.24 9.40
CA ILE A 80 3.96 6.36 8.70
C ILE A 80 5.28 6.29 9.48
N LYS A 81 5.80 7.43 9.95
CA LYS A 81 7.02 7.50 10.77
C LYS A 81 6.93 6.65 12.03
N LYS A 82 5.76 6.62 12.70
CA LYS A 82 5.53 5.77 13.88
C LYS A 82 5.47 4.27 13.56
N CYS A 83 5.25 3.90 12.29
CA CYS A 83 5.20 2.51 11.87
C CYS A 83 6.60 1.95 11.51
N GLN A 84 7.63 2.80 11.38
CA GLN A 84 8.99 2.32 11.16
C GLN A 84 9.52 1.62 12.41
N GLN A 85 9.98 0.39 12.25
CA GLN A 85 10.47 -0.46 13.33
C GLN A 85 12.00 -0.31 13.52
N PRO A 86 12.56 -0.69 14.67
CA PRO A 86 14.01 -0.61 14.92
C PRO A 86 14.89 -1.40 13.95
N ASN A 87 14.32 -2.39 13.25
CA ASN A 87 15.01 -3.15 12.20
C ASN A 87 15.00 -2.43 10.84
N GLY A 88 14.37 -1.26 10.74
CA GLY A 88 14.31 -0.40 9.56
C GLY A 88 13.07 -0.57 8.68
N GLY A 89 12.39 -1.72 8.75
CA GLY A 89 11.18 -1.99 7.98
C GLY A 89 9.94 -1.28 8.55
N PHE A 90 8.87 -1.19 7.76
CA PHE A 90 7.60 -0.62 8.21
C PHE A 90 6.57 -1.70 8.53
N ALA A 91 5.82 -1.46 9.61
CA ALA A 91 4.66 -2.23 9.99
C ALA A 91 3.39 -1.75 9.26
N SER A 92 2.36 -2.59 9.24
CA SER A 92 1.04 -2.20 8.69
C SER A 92 0.41 -1.05 9.48
N ALA A 93 0.51 -1.13 10.80
CA ALA A 93 -0.03 -0.18 11.75
C ALA A 93 0.89 -0.10 12.97
N VAL A 94 0.66 0.90 13.83
CA VAL A 94 1.43 1.04 15.08
C VAL A 94 1.25 -0.21 15.94
N SER A 95 2.36 -0.74 16.47
CA SER A 95 2.42 -1.99 17.27
C SER A 95 2.31 -3.31 16.49
N HIS A 96 2.32 -3.26 15.15
CA HIS A 96 2.43 -4.46 14.31
C HIS A 96 3.90 -4.70 13.93
N ASP A 97 4.17 -5.88 13.38
CA ASP A 97 5.50 -6.26 12.92
C ASP A 97 5.83 -5.67 11.54
N ALA A 98 7.12 -5.44 11.29
CA ALA A 98 7.60 -4.96 10.00
C ALA A 98 7.54 -6.06 8.93
N HIS A 99 7.10 -5.68 7.73
CA HIS A 99 7.00 -6.60 6.59
C HIS A 99 7.34 -5.87 5.27
N LEU A 100 7.91 -6.58 4.28
CA LEU A 100 8.26 -5.99 2.97
C LEU A 100 7.08 -5.35 2.24
N LEU A 101 5.89 -5.94 2.36
CA LEU A 101 4.65 -5.39 1.79
C LEU A 101 4.37 -3.97 2.28
N HIS A 102 4.45 -3.75 3.59
CA HIS A 102 4.15 -2.45 4.20
C HIS A 102 5.32 -1.47 4.07
N THR A 103 6.55 -2.00 4.03
CA THR A 103 7.76 -1.22 3.71
C THR A 103 7.65 -0.60 2.31
N LEU A 104 7.27 -1.38 1.29
CA LEU A 104 7.04 -0.82 -0.05
C LEU A 104 5.91 0.22 -0.03
N SER A 105 4.74 -0.10 0.55
CA SER A 105 3.60 0.83 0.62
C SER A 105 3.97 2.16 1.29
N ALA A 106 4.71 2.12 2.40
CA ALA A 106 5.19 3.32 3.11
C ALA A 106 6.12 4.15 2.23
N VAL A 107 7.12 3.52 1.60
CA VAL A 107 8.06 4.20 0.69
C VAL A 107 7.33 4.83 -0.50
N GLN A 108 6.35 4.14 -1.10
CA GLN A 108 5.57 4.69 -2.20
C GLN A 108 4.76 5.93 -1.79
N ILE A 109 4.14 5.93 -0.61
CA ILE A 109 3.44 7.12 -0.08
C ILE A 109 4.42 8.26 0.12
N LEU A 110 5.57 8.01 0.75
CA LEU A 110 6.57 9.04 1.02
C LEU A 110 7.17 9.63 -0.27
N VAL A 111 7.36 8.82 -1.31
CA VAL A 111 7.75 9.28 -2.65
C VAL A 111 6.68 10.20 -3.23
N MET A 112 5.42 9.74 -3.25
CA MET A 112 4.29 10.50 -3.81
C MET A 112 4.13 11.86 -3.13
N LEU A 113 4.36 11.93 -1.82
CA LEU A 113 4.26 13.17 -1.04
C LEU A 113 5.56 14.00 -1.03
N ASN A 114 6.64 13.52 -1.66
CA ASN A 114 7.98 14.11 -1.62
C ASN A 114 8.53 14.30 -0.19
N ARG A 115 8.41 13.26 0.65
CA ARG A 115 8.79 13.26 2.08
C ARG A 115 9.69 12.07 2.48
N LEU A 116 10.40 11.46 1.53
CA LEU A 116 11.31 10.33 1.80
C LEU A 116 12.39 10.66 2.83
N ASN A 117 12.82 11.93 2.91
CA ASN A 117 13.86 12.41 3.82
C ASN A 117 13.45 12.46 5.31
N GLU A 118 12.22 12.08 5.65
CA GLU A 118 11.71 12.10 7.03
C GLU A 118 11.78 10.77 7.78
N VAL A 119 12.26 9.72 7.12
CA VAL A 119 12.39 8.38 7.68
C VAL A 119 13.83 7.88 7.57
N ASP A 120 14.16 6.84 8.33
CA ASP A 120 15.49 6.22 8.27
C ASP A 120 15.63 5.37 7.00
N LEU A 121 16.08 5.97 5.90
CA LEU A 121 16.27 5.30 4.62
C LEU A 121 17.40 4.26 4.65
N SER A 122 18.45 4.49 5.44
CA SER A 122 19.52 3.51 5.64
C SER A 122 19.02 2.26 6.37
N GLY A 123 18.11 2.45 7.34
CA GLY A 123 17.36 1.37 7.97
C GLY A 123 16.51 0.58 6.97
N VAL A 124 15.78 1.27 6.07
CA VAL A 124 14.98 0.61 5.02
C VAL A 124 15.86 -0.24 4.11
N GLU A 125 16.96 0.33 3.59
CA GLU A 125 17.89 -0.40 2.73
C GLU A 125 18.41 -1.66 3.42
N LYS A 126 18.91 -1.51 4.65
CA LYS A 126 19.39 -2.63 5.46
C LYS A 126 18.31 -3.69 5.66
N TYR A 127 17.09 -3.28 6.02
CA TYR A 127 15.98 -4.21 6.22
C TYR A 127 15.71 -5.03 4.97
N VAL A 128 15.65 -4.40 3.80
CA VAL A 128 15.36 -5.08 2.52
C VAL A 128 16.48 -6.04 2.13
N VAL A 129 17.75 -5.62 2.25
CA VAL A 129 18.90 -6.48 1.91
C VAL A 129 18.96 -7.71 2.80
N GLU A 130 18.68 -7.58 4.10
CA GLU A 130 18.64 -8.72 5.04
C GLU A 130 17.47 -9.69 4.79
N ARG A 131 16.53 -9.36 3.89
CA ARG A 131 15.46 -10.28 3.47
C ARG A 131 15.84 -11.15 2.27
N GLN A 132 16.98 -10.90 1.62
CA GLN A 132 17.43 -11.72 0.51
C GLN A 132 18.06 -13.02 1.02
N ASN A 133 17.62 -14.16 0.48
CA ASN A 133 18.20 -15.47 0.75
C ASN A 133 19.40 -15.75 -0.18
N GLU A 134 20.20 -16.76 0.14
CA GLU A 134 21.37 -17.16 -0.64
C GLU A 134 21.03 -17.55 -2.10
N ASP A 135 19.82 -18.06 -2.34
CA ASP A 135 19.33 -18.41 -3.68
C ASP A 135 18.80 -17.21 -4.49
N GLY A 136 18.83 -16.02 -3.89
CA GLY A 136 18.34 -14.77 -4.48
C GLY A 136 16.85 -14.50 -4.29
N SER A 137 16.09 -15.44 -3.72
CA SER A 137 14.69 -15.20 -3.31
C SER A 137 14.62 -14.22 -2.14
N PHE A 138 13.42 -13.69 -1.85
CA PHE A 138 13.21 -12.77 -0.74
C PHE A 138 12.15 -13.29 0.21
N GLY A 139 12.43 -13.20 1.51
CA GLY A 139 11.46 -13.45 2.57
C GLY A 139 10.66 -12.19 2.92
N GLY A 140 9.37 -12.34 3.27
CA GLY A 140 8.51 -11.20 3.61
C GLY A 140 8.90 -10.48 4.92
N ASP A 141 9.34 -11.25 5.91
CA ASP A 141 9.72 -10.82 7.26
C ASP A 141 10.65 -11.86 7.93
N CYS A 142 10.73 -11.88 9.27
CA CYS A 142 11.54 -12.84 10.03
C CYS A 142 11.03 -14.29 10.00
N SER A 143 9.76 -14.53 9.64
CA SER A 143 9.19 -15.87 9.46
C SER A 143 9.65 -16.51 8.14
N ASN A 144 10.21 -15.71 7.23
CA ASN A 144 10.81 -16.12 5.96
C ASN A 144 9.86 -16.91 5.04
N GLU A 145 8.61 -16.45 4.91
CA GLU A 145 7.75 -16.90 3.80
C GLU A 145 8.41 -16.50 2.47
N ILE A 146 8.57 -17.44 1.55
CA ILE A 146 9.18 -17.20 0.24
C ILE A 146 8.10 -17.02 -0.81
N ASP A 147 8.04 -15.81 -1.39
CA ASP A 147 7.13 -15.47 -2.47
C ASP A 147 7.77 -14.44 -3.41
N THR A 148 7.57 -14.63 -4.71
CA THR A 148 8.00 -13.68 -5.76
C THR A 148 7.47 -12.25 -5.57
N ARG A 149 6.34 -12.08 -4.88
CA ARG A 149 5.81 -10.76 -4.48
C ARG A 149 6.81 -9.99 -3.64
N PHE A 150 7.60 -10.68 -2.81
CA PHE A 150 8.62 -10.06 -1.96
C PHE A 150 9.85 -9.66 -2.76
N SER A 151 10.19 -10.40 -3.82
CA SER A 151 11.22 -9.97 -4.78
C SER A 151 10.82 -8.66 -5.46
N PHE A 152 9.55 -8.53 -5.89
CA PHE A 152 9.02 -7.26 -6.40
C PHE A 152 9.08 -6.15 -5.35
N CYS A 153 8.61 -6.42 -4.12
CA CYS A 153 8.61 -5.42 -3.05
C CYS A 153 10.02 -4.92 -2.74
N ALA A 154 10.99 -5.82 -2.63
CA ALA A 154 12.37 -5.51 -2.33
C ALA A 154 12.99 -4.63 -3.42
N ILE A 155 12.93 -5.06 -4.68
CA ILE A 155 13.56 -4.35 -5.81
C ILE A 155 12.90 -2.99 -6.03
N ALA A 156 11.55 -2.92 -5.99
CA ALA A 156 10.84 -1.66 -6.13
C ALA A 156 11.18 -0.67 -5.01
N THR A 157 11.27 -1.15 -3.76
CA THR A 157 11.66 -0.32 -2.62
C THR A 157 13.05 0.26 -2.79
N LEU A 158 14.04 -0.61 -3.10
CA LEU A 158 15.43 -0.17 -3.31
C LEU A 158 15.55 0.81 -4.48
N TYR A 159 14.87 0.53 -5.59
CA TYR A 159 14.88 1.43 -6.74
C TYR A 159 14.35 2.83 -6.39
N LEU A 160 13.25 2.91 -5.65
CA LEU A 160 12.63 4.19 -5.26
C LEU A 160 13.53 4.98 -4.30
N ILE A 161 14.12 4.34 -3.28
CA ILE A 161 14.97 5.06 -2.33
C ILE A 161 16.32 5.45 -2.93
N VAL A 162 16.90 4.64 -3.83
CA VAL A 162 18.20 4.95 -4.46
C VAL A 162 18.04 6.02 -5.55
N SER A 163 17.05 5.87 -6.44
CA SER A 163 16.91 6.79 -7.57
C SER A 163 16.56 8.21 -7.15
N LEU A 164 15.96 8.40 -5.96
CA LEU A 164 15.45 9.68 -5.49
C LEU A 164 16.30 10.31 -4.36
N HIS A 165 17.33 9.62 -3.88
CA HIS A 165 18.24 10.15 -2.85
C HIS A 165 19.55 10.71 -3.42
N PHE A 166 19.83 10.50 -4.71
CA PHE A 166 21.05 10.96 -5.39
C PHE A 166 20.84 12.07 -6.44
N ASP A 167 19.67 12.73 -6.44
CA ASP A 167 19.40 13.93 -7.24
C ASP A 167 19.41 15.23 -6.41
#